data_AF-A0A8B7VPH1-F1
#
_entry.id   AF-A0A8B7VPH1-F1
#
_cell.length_a   1.000
_cell.length_b   1.000
_cell.length_c   1.000
_cell.angle_alpha   90.00
_cell.angle_beta   90.00
_cell.angle_gamma   90.00
#
_symmetry.space_group_name_H-M   'P 1'
#
loop_
_entity.id
_entity.type
_entity.pdbx_description
1 polymer ?
#
loop_
_entity_poly.entity_id
_entity_poly.type
_entity_poly.pdbx_seq_one_letter_code
_entity_poly.pdbx_strand_id
1 'polypeptide(L)'
;MGSKKKEIALQVDISTQELWEEMLSSKGLTVVDVYQGWCGPCKPVVSLFQRMRIEVGLDRLHFALAEADCLDDLEKHRGKCEPTFLFYAGGELVAVVRGANAPLLQKTILDQLEAEKEVLAGGRERRVIKGEAISGEDECFSHEKGDGEDEDIVSSEKTCTLAIIKPDAVVHGKTDEIIVKIQEAGFDILKNEERTMTEAEMRLFYQHRAREEAFEMLVYHMCSGPSHLLILTKTEGTEDVVTAWRALMGPCDPDVARREQPESLRAQYGTEMPFNAVHGSQDREDANRELGLLFPSFKFSDKGPEAPEGAEAEGAAGPTEALRIPENMD
;
A
#
# COMPACT_ATOMS: atom_id res chain seq x y z
N MET A 1 3.22 -54.35 5.86
CA MET A 1 2.30 -53.19 5.90
C MET A 1 3.14 -51.95 5.64
N GLY A 2 2.79 -51.15 4.63
CA GLY A 2 3.53 -49.91 4.34
C GLY A 2 3.00 -48.79 5.23
N SER A 3 3.87 -48.18 6.05
CA SER A 3 3.51 -46.98 6.81
C SER A 3 3.17 -45.87 5.82
N LYS A 4 1.90 -45.42 5.79
CA LYS A 4 1.56 -44.18 5.09
C LYS A 4 2.40 -43.07 5.69
N LYS A 5 3.25 -42.41 4.89
CA LYS A 5 3.69 -41.05 5.22
C LYS A 5 2.40 -40.25 5.40
N LYS A 6 2.17 -39.68 6.60
CA LYS A 6 1.31 -38.51 6.68
C LYS A 6 2.00 -37.44 5.83
N GLU A 7 1.33 -36.96 4.80
CA GLU A 7 1.65 -35.63 4.28
C GLU A 7 1.43 -34.66 5.44
N ILE A 8 2.43 -33.81 5.71
CA ILE A 8 2.33 -32.80 6.75
C ILE A 8 1.41 -31.74 6.18
N ALA A 9 0.19 -31.63 6.72
CA ALA A 9 -0.70 -30.53 6.39
C ALA A 9 0.04 -29.22 6.72
N LEU A 10 0.35 -28.44 5.67
CA LEU A 10 1.19 -27.24 5.81
C LEU A 10 0.44 -26.08 6.48
N GLN A 11 -0.90 -26.16 6.49
CA GLN A 11 -1.84 -25.30 7.19
C GLN A 11 -2.81 -26.18 7.99
N VAL A 12 -3.41 -25.64 9.06
CA VAL A 12 -4.45 -26.31 9.86
C VAL A 12 -5.80 -25.62 9.62
N ASP A 13 -6.80 -26.37 9.20
CA ASP A 13 -8.17 -25.87 9.04
C ASP A 13 -8.87 -25.82 10.41
N ILE A 14 -9.17 -24.62 10.90
CA ILE A 14 -9.89 -24.39 12.16
C ILE A 14 -11.37 -24.12 11.85
N SER A 15 -12.20 -25.08 12.22
CA SER A 15 -13.67 -25.04 12.08
C SER A 15 -14.41 -25.25 13.40
N THR A 16 -13.69 -25.33 14.53
CA THR A 16 -14.27 -25.47 15.89
C THR A 16 -13.45 -24.68 16.92
N GLN A 17 -14.11 -24.26 17.99
CA GLN A 17 -13.48 -23.56 19.12
C GLN A 17 -12.40 -24.41 19.82
N GLU A 18 -12.58 -25.73 19.88
CA GLU A 18 -11.60 -26.66 20.48
C GLU A 18 -10.26 -26.64 19.72
N LEU A 19 -10.30 -26.58 18.38
CA LEU A 19 -9.11 -26.45 17.53
C LEU A 19 -8.49 -25.05 17.61
N TRP A 20 -9.30 -24.02 17.81
CA TRP A 20 -8.84 -22.65 18.03
C TRP A 20 -8.00 -22.56 19.32
N GLU A 21 -8.51 -23.09 20.43
CA GLU A 21 -7.79 -23.12 21.71
C GLU A 21 -6.50 -23.95 21.66
N GLU A 22 -6.50 -25.13 20.99
CA GLU A 22 -5.28 -25.94 20.79
C GLU A 22 -4.20 -25.19 19.97
N MET A 23 -4.62 -24.50 18.90
CA MET A 23 -3.72 -23.71 18.05
C MET A 23 -3.18 -22.45 18.73
N LEU A 24 -3.97 -21.80 19.60
CA LEU A 24 -3.51 -20.67 20.42
C LEU A 24 -2.57 -21.11 21.56
N SER A 25 -2.74 -22.32 22.09
CA SER A 25 -1.83 -22.91 23.08
C SER A 25 -0.49 -23.41 22.48
N SER A 26 -0.30 -23.34 21.17
CA SER A 26 0.93 -23.76 20.49
C SER A 26 2.08 -22.77 20.71
N LYS A 27 3.32 -23.28 20.75
CA LYS A 27 4.52 -22.46 20.94
C LYS A 27 5.02 -21.88 19.61
N GLY A 28 5.44 -20.62 19.63
CA GLY A 28 5.90 -19.87 18.46
C GLY A 28 4.87 -18.83 18.01
N LEU A 29 4.96 -18.41 16.76
CA LEU A 29 4.00 -17.51 16.12
C LEU A 29 2.98 -18.32 15.31
N THR A 30 1.69 -18.10 15.58
CA THR A 30 0.57 -18.66 14.83
C THR A 30 -0.06 -17.56 13.98
N VAL A 31 -0.05 -17.73 12.65
CA VAL A 31 -0.69 -16.81 11.70
C VAL A 31 -1.97 -17.45 11.17
N VAL A 32 -3.09 -16.74 11.31
CA VAL A 32 -4.42 -17.20 10.91
C VAL A 32 -4.91 -16.39 9.72
N ASP A 33 -5.19 -17.05 8.59
CA ASP A 33 -5.97 -16.47 7.47
C ASP A 33 -7.46 -16.62 7.78
N VAL A 34 -8.15 -15.51 8.00
CA VAL A 34 -9.58 -15.46 8.34
C VAL A 34 -10.41 -15.28 7.07
N TYR A 35 -11.25 -16.26 6.77
CA TYR A 35 -12.08 -16.29 5.57
C TYR A 35 -13.57 -16.56 5.89
N GLN A 36 -14.45 -16.32 4.92
CA GLN A 36 -15.88 -16.65 5.00
C GLN A 36 -16.14 -17.95 4.22
N GLY A 37 -17.06 -18.81 4.68
CA GLY A 37 -17.35 -20.10 4.03
C GLY A 37 -17.73 -20.00 2.55
N TRP A 38 -18.26 -18.85 2.12
CA TRP A 38 -18.66 -18.56 0.75
C TRP A 38 -17.55 -18.01 -0.17
N CYS A 39 -16.46 -17.44 0.38
CA CYS A 39 -15.33 -16.92 -0.40
C CYS A 39 -14.12 -17.87 -0.43
N GLY A 40 -13.91 -18.64 0.64
CA GLY A 40 -12.75 -19.51 0.83
C GLY A 40 -11.44 -18.76 1.16
N PRO A 41 -10.37 -19.50 1.52
CA PRO A 41 -9.10 -18.95 1.99
C PRO A 41 -8.27 -18.27 0.89
N CYS A 42 -7.32 -17.41 1.30
CA CYS A 42 -6.56 -16.52 0.43
C CYS A 42 -5.46 -17.27 -0.37
N LYS A 43 -5.85 -17.89 -1.49
CA LYS A 43 -4.97 -18.69 -2.36
C LYS A 43 -3.60 -18.05 -2.72
N PRO A 44 -3.48 -16.73 -3.01
CA PRO A 44 -2.19 -16.13 -3.36
C PRO A 44 -1.11 -16.27 -2.26
N VAL A 45 -1.47 -16.02 -0.99
CA VAL A 45 -0.48 -15.98 0.12
C VAL A 45 -0.03 -17.36 0.60
N VAL A 46 -0.75 -18.43 0.24
CA VAL A 46 -0.37 -19.82 0.58
C VAL A 46 1.07 -20.13 0.14
N SER A 47 1.49 -19.62 -1.02
CA SER A 47 2.85 -19.82 -1.54
C SER A 47 3.94 -19.10 -0.72
N LEU A 48 3.64 -17.91 -0.18
CA LEU A 48 4.52 -17.17 0.72
C LEU A 48 4.63 -17.89 2.06
N PHE A 49 3.49 -18.27 2.65
CA PHE A 49 3.43 -18.94 3.94
C PHE A 49 4.16 -20.28 3.93
N GLN A 50 3.99 -21.09 2.88
CA GLN A 50 4.75 -22.33 2.70
C GLN A 50 6.27 -22.09 2.64
N ARG A 51 6.72 -21.04 1.93
CA ARG A 51 8.14 -20.67 1.86
C ARG A 51 8.68 -20.27 3.24
N MET A 52 8.02 -19.32 3.90
CA MET A 52 8.46 -18.83 5.22
C MET A 52 8.47 -19.94 6.28
N ARG A 53 7.52 -20.88 6.24
CA ARG A 53 7.52 -22.02 7.18
C ARG A 53 8.74 -22.93 7.03
N ILE A 54 9.26 -23.06 5.80
CA ILE A 54 10.48 -23.83 5.50
C ILE A 54 11.74 -23.06 5.92
N GLU A 55 11.76 -21.74 5.72
CA GLU A 55 12.89 -20.87 6.06
C GLU A 55 13.04 -20.65 7.58
N VAL A 56 11.93 -20.52 8.32
CA VAL A 56 11.91 -20.22 9.77
C VAL A 56 11.95 -21.47 10.65
N GLY A 57 11.28 -22.55 10.24
CA GLY A 57 11.12 -23.78 11.00
C GLY A 57 9.65 -24.13 11.32
N LEU A 58 9.30 -25.40 11.10
CA LEU A 58 7.95 -25.96 11.27
C LEU A 58 7.40 -25.90 12.71
N ASP A 59 8.29 -25.73 13.69
CA ASP A 59 8.07 -25.69 15.12
C ASP A 59 7.92 -24.27 15.69
N ARG A 60 8.38 -23.25 14.95
CA ARG A 60 8.39 -21.84 15.38
C ARG A 60 7.34 -20.98 14.69
N LEU A 61 6.88 -21.40 13.51
CA LEU A 61 5.88 -20.71 12.70
C LEU A 61 4.77 -21.69 12.28
N HIS A 62 3.55 -21.37 12.69
CA HIS A 62 2.34 -22.14 12.39
C HIS A 62 1.39 -21.32 11.54
N PHE A 63 0.71 -21.99 10.60
CA PHE A 63 -0.29 -21.36 9.75
C PHE A 63 -1.62 -22.09 9.90
N ALA A 64 -2.69 -21.31 10.07
CA ALA A 64 -4.05 -21.80 10.17
C ALA A 64 -4.96 -21.06 9.19
N LEU A 65 -6.04 -21.72 8.78
CA LEU A 65 -7.15 -21.14 8.03
C LEU A 65 -8.36 -21.19 8.97
N ALA A 66 -9.05 -20.07 9.19
CA ALA A 66 -10.17 -19.98 10.12
C ALA A 66 -11.43 -19.42 9.45
N GLU A 67 -12.54 -20.15 9.58
CA GLU A 67 -13.83 -19.74 9.04
C GLU A 67 -14.57 -18.85 10.05
N ALA A 68 -14.73 -17.56 9.73
CA ALA A 68 -15.28 -16.56 10.64
C ALA A 68 -16.74 -16.83 11.07
N ASP A 69 -17.49 -17.56 10.23
CA ASP A 69 -18.87 -17.97 10.50
C ASP A 69 -18.96 -19.11 11.54
N CYS A 70 -17.85 -19.80 11.82
CA CYS A 70 -17.77 -20.97 12.71
C CYS A 70 -17.13 -20.69 14.09
N LEU A 71 -16.64 -19.45 14.33
CA LEU A 71 -15.92 -19.06 15.54
C LEU A 71 -16.51 -17.76 16.11
N ASP A 72 -16.76 -17.71 17.42
CA ASP A 72 -17.38 -16.55 18.06
C ASP A 72 -16.39 -15.41 18.33
N ASP A 73 -15.11 -15.73 18.59
CA ASP A 73 -14.02 -14.74 18.66
C ASP A 73 -13.88 -13.92 17.35
N LEU A 74 -14.35 -14.46 16.22
CA LEU A 74 -14.25 -13.84 14.89
C LEU A 74 -15.52 -13.14 14.43
N GLU A 75 -16.54 -12.96 15.28
CA GLU A 75 -17.81 -12.31 14.91
C GLU A 75 -17.61 -10.92 14.25
N LYS A 76 -16.61 -10.14 14.69
CA LYS A 76 -16.24 -8.82 14.14
C LYS A 76 -15.73 -8.87 12.68
N HIS A 77 -15.48 -10.06 12.14
CA HIS A 77 -14.96 -10.32 10.80
C HIS A 77 -15.99 -11.00 9.87
N ARG A 78 -17.16 -11.40 10.38
CA ARG A 78 -18.26 -11.96 9.58
C ARG A 78 -18.78 -10.92 8.57
N GLY A 79 -19.19 -11.37 7.39
CA GLY A 79 -19.72 -10.55 6.29
C GLY A 79 -18.69 -9.74 5.48
N LYS A 80 -17.39 -9.88 5.74
CA LYS A 80 -16.33 -9.12 5.03
C LYS A 80 -15.61 -10.01 4.01
N CYS A 81 -15.35 -9.48 2.81
CA CYS A 81 -14.60 -10.17 1.74
C CYS A 81 -13.10 -9.78 1.71
N GLU A 82 -12.64 -8.98 2.68
CA GLU A 82 -11.26 -8.54 2.81
C GLU A 82 -10.40 -9.64 3.46
N PRO A 83 -9.31 -10.12 2.82
CA PRO A 83 -8.37 -11.05 3.44
C PRO A 83 -7.83 -10.46 4.75
N THR A 84 -8.01 -11.15 5.87
CA THR A 84 -7.56 -10.67 7.19
C THR A 84 -6.67 -11.70 7.85
N PHE A 85 -5.46 -11.29 8.22
CA PHE A 85 -4.44 -12.14 8.82
C PHE A 85 -4.24 -11.74 10.29
N LEU A 86 -4.55 -12.65 11.20
CA LEU A 86 -4.37 -12.47 12.65
C LEU A 86 -3.09 -13.16 13.11
N PHE A 87 -2.31 -12.49 13.95
CA PHE A 87 -1.03 -12.98 14.44
C PHE A 87 -1.13 -13.20 15.94
N TYR A 88 -0.93 -14.45 16.37
CA TYR A 88 -0.97 -14.84 17.78
C TYR A 88 0.38 -15.38 18.24
N ALA A 89 0.84 -14.96 19.41
CA ALA A 89 2.01 -15.53 20.07
C ALA A 89 1.69 -15.85 21.53
N GLY A 90 1.98 -17.07 21.97
CA GLY A 90 1.70 -17.54 23.33
C GLY A 90 0.24 -17.38 23.79
N GLY A 91 -0.72 -17.47 22.87
CA GLY A 91 -2.16 -17.33 23.12
C GLY A 91 -2.72 -15.90 22.98
N GLU A 92 -1.88 -14.90 22.72
CA GLU A 92 -2.27 -13.48 22.71
C GLU A 92 -2.14 -12.86 21.30
N LEU A 93 -3.09 -12.00 20.91
CA LEU A 93 -3.10 -11.31 19.61
C LEU A 93 -2.01 -10.22 19.58
N VAL A 94 -0.97 -10.40 18.75
CA VAL A 94 0.19 -9.50 18.67
C VAL A 94 0.17 -8.57 17.46
N ALA A 95 -0.52 -8.94 16.37
CA ALA A 95 -0.70 -8.10 15.18
C ALA A 95 -1.94 -8.50 14.36
N VAL A 96 -2.40 -7.57 13.52
CA VAL A 96 -3.43 -7.78 12.49
C VAL A 96 -2.94 -7.16 11.19
N VAL A 97 -3.06 -7.88 10.08
CA VAL A 97 -2.80 -7.36 8.72
C VAL A 97 -4.04 -7.55 7.86
N ARG A 98 -4.42 -6.53 7.10
CA ARG A 98 -5.55 -6.55 6.17
C ARG A 98 -5.06 -6.47 4.72
N GLY A 99 -5.77 -7.15 3.83
CA GLY A 99 -5.41 -7.29 2.41
C GLY A 99 -4.26 -8.26 2.16
N ALA A 100 -4.15 -8.76 0.93
CA ALA A 100 -3.14 -9.74 0.52
C ALA A 100 -1.74 -9.13 0.25
N ASN A 101 -1.28 -8.22 1.12
CA ASN A 101 0.00 -7.53 0.97
C ASN A 101 1.16 -8.44 1.39
N ALA A 102 1.73 -9.19 0.43
CA ALA A 102 2.79 -10.16 0.66
C ALA A 102 4.06 -9.57 1.32
N PRO A 103 4.61 -8.41 0.89
CA PRO A 103 5.74 -7.78 1.58
C PRO A 103 5.44 -7.39 3.04
N LEU A 104 4.26 -6.82 3.32
CA LEU A 104 3.85 -6.47 4.68
C LEU A 104 3.70 -7.73 5.55
N LEU A 105 3.03 -8.78 5.04
CA LEU A 105 2.91 -10.06 5.74
C LEU A 105 4.28 -10.67 6.04
N GLN A 106 5.20 -10.69 5.07
CA GLN A 106 6.55 -11.19 5.27
C GLN A 106 7.31 -10.40 6.35
N LYS A 107 7.22 -9.06 6.34
CA LYS A 107 7.80 -8.21 7.37
C LYS A 107 7.19 -8.50 8.75
N THR A 108 5.86 -8.47 8.88
CA THR A 108 5.18 -8.70 10.16
C THR A 108 5.46 -10.09 10.72
N ILE A 109 5.59 -11.13 9.88
CA ILE A 109 6.02 -12.46 10.31
C ILE A 109 7.43 -12.41 10.91
N LEU A 110 8.39 -11.77 10.25
CA LEU A 110 9.78 -11.67 10.74
C LEU A 110 9.89 -10.85 12.02
N ASP A 111 9.26 -9.67 12.06
CA ASP A 111 9.27 -8.77 13.22
C ASP A 111 8.69 -9.46 14.46
N GLN A 112 7.56 -10.17 14.32
CA GLN A 112 6.90 -10.87 15.44
C GLN A 112 7.65 -12.16 15.85
N LEU A 113 8.34 -12.84 14.94
CA LEU A 113 9.21 -13.99 15.27
C LEU A 113 10.45 -13.59 16.07
N GLU A 114 11.02 -12.40 15.81
CA GLU A 114 12.11 -11.86 16.61
C GLU A 114 11.60 -11.31 17.95
N ALA A 115 10.43 -10.64 17.98
CA ALA A 115 9.80 -10.20 19.21
C ALA A 115 9.46 -11.35 20.17
N GLU A 116 8.82 -12.44 19.70
CA GLU A 116 8.56 -13.62 20.54
C GLU A 116 9.87 -14.32 20.97
N LYS A 117 10.95 -14.19 20.19
CA LYS A 117 12.30 -14.63 20.59
C LYS A 117 12.91 -13.74 21.69
N GLU A 118 12.72 -12.42 21.67
CA GLU A 118 13.08 -11.53 22.80
C GLU A 118 12.28 -11.87 24.07
N VAL A 119 10.97 -12.12 23.93
CA VAL A 119 10.07 -12.50 25.03
C VAL A 119 10.48 -13.84 25.64
N LEU A 120 10.71 -14.87 24.82
CA LEU A 120 11.16 -16.20 25.29
C LEU A 120 12.59 -16.18 25.87
N ALA A 121 13.41 -15.20 25.52
CA ALA A 121 14.72 -14.95 26.15
C ALA A 121 14.63 -14.10 27.45
N GLY A 122 13.44 -13.62 27.81
CA GLY A 122 13.20 -12.79 29.00
C GLY A 122 13.62 -11.33 28.87
N GLY A 123 13.80 -10.81 27.64
CA GLY A 123 14.27 -9.45 27.37
C GLY A 123 13.17 -8.39 27.22
N ARG A 124 11.90 -8.81 27.08
CA ARG A 124 10.74 -7.93 26.81
C ARG A 124 9.45 -8.60 27.27
N GLU A 125 8.43 -7.80 27.60
CA GLU A 125 7.06 -8.30 27.79
C GLU A 125 6.34 -8.39 26.43
N ARG A 126 5.37 -9.31 26.30
CA ARG A 126 4.59 -9.46 25.06
C ARG A 126 3.54 -8.34 24.95
N ARG A 127 3.27 -7.87 23.73
CA ARG A 127 2.15 -6.96 23.45
C ARG A 127 0.88 -7.72 23.17
N VAL A 128 -0.23 -7.13 23.56
CA VAL A 128 -1.56 -7.68 23.36
C VAL A 128 -2.43 -6.59 22.78
N ILE A 129 -2.86 -6.76 21.53
CA ILE A 129 -3.89 -5.92 20.92
C ILE A 129 -5.23 -6.32 21.57
N LYS A 130 -5.72 -5.49 22.49
CA LYS A 130 -6.99 -5.75 23.18
C LYS A 130 -8.18 -5.30 22.32
N GLY A 131 -9.24 -6.10 22.36
CA GLY A 131 -10.27 -6.17 21.31
C GLY A 131 -11.19 -4.96 21.10
N GLU A 132 -10.91 -3.81 21.72
CA GLU A 132 -11.57 -2.54 21.42
C GLU A 132 -10.96 -1.87 20.17
N ALA A 133 -9.65 -2.02 19.95
CA ALA A 133 -8.94 -1.55 18.74
C ALA A 133 -9.20 -2.39 17.46
N ILE A 134 -10.37 -3.04 17.38
CA ILE A 134 -10.80 -3.89 16.25
C ILE A 134 -12.03 -3.28 15.55
N SER A 135 -12.72 -2.31 16.19
CA SER A 135 -13.94 -1.66 15.68
C SER A 135 -13.68 -0.35 14.94
N GLY A 136 -12.69 -0.34 14.04
CA GLY A 136 -12.37 0.80 13.17
C GLY A 136 -11.38 1.80 13.78
N GLU A 137 -10.84 2.64 12.90
CA GLU A 137 -9.81 3.67 13.16
C GLU A 137 -8.41 3.09 13.51
N ASP A 138 -7.36 3.82 13.15
CA ASP A 138 -5.97 3.32 13.07
C ASP A 138 -5.26 3.34 14.44
N GLU A 139 -4.88 2.17 14.97
CA GLU A 139 -3.97 2.06 16.13
C GLU A 139 -2.91 0.97 15.97
N CYS A 140 -1.73 1.35 15.47
CA CYS A 140 -0.55 0.48 15.36
C CYS A 140 0.51 0.91 16.39
N PHE A 141 0.34 0.52 17.65
CA PHE A 141 1.13 1.09 18.76
C PHE A 141 2.63 0.73 18.73
N SER A 142 3.44 1.80 18.55
CA SER A 142 4.86 1.78 18.19
C SER A 142 5.83 1.38 19.33
N HIS A 143 7.10 1.26 18.95
CA HIS A 143 8.25 0.60 19.58
C HIS A 143 8.88 1.15 20.89
N GLU A 144 8.27 2.11 21.60
CA GLU A 144 8.78 2.74 22.85
C GLU A 144 9.97 2.03 23.56
N LYS A 145 11.14 2.67 23.49
CA LYS A 145 12.25 2.49 24.43
C LYS A 145 13.23 3.69 24.33
N GLY A 146 13.11 4.65 25.24
CA GLY A 146 14.19 5.57 25.61
C GLY A 146 14.27 6.91 24.89
N ASP A 147 13.50 7.88 25.38
CA ASP A 147 13.79 9.32 25.48
C ASP A 147 14.75 9.92 24.42
N GLY A 148 14.22 10.19 23.23
CA GLY A 148 14.86 10.94 22.16
C GLY A 148 13.85 11.21 21.05
N GLU A 149 13.67 12.48 20.68
CA GLU A 149 12.60 12.95 19.77
C GLU A 149 12.75 12.40 18.34
N ASP A 150 12.14 11.25 18.04
CA ASP A 150 11.87 10.76 16.69
C ASP A 150 10.35 10.63 16.50
N GLU A 151 9.73 11.71 15.99
CA GLU A 151 8.47 11.60 15.24
C GLU A 151 8.70 10.79 13.94
N ASP A 152 7.66 10.39 13.20
CA ASP A 152 7.75 9.50 12.01
C ASP A 152 8.58 10.06 10.83
N ILE A 153 9.92 10.06 10.98
CA ILE A 153 10.87 10.44 9.94
C ILE A 153 11.05 9.26 8.99
N VAL A 154 10.23 9.26 7.93
CA VAL A 154 10.48 8.48 6.72
C VAL A 154 11.75 9.02 6.06
N SER A 155 12.89 8.43 6.43
CA SER A 155 14.20 8.84 5.93
C SER A 155 14.36 8.50 4.43
N SER A 156 14.97 9.43 3.69
CA SER A 156 15.30 9.37 2.25
C SER A 156 14.13 9.46 1.24
N GLU A 157 13.68 10.70 0.97
CA GLU A 157 13.28 11.22 -0.36
C GLU A 157 12.33 10.40 -1.28
N LYS A 158 11.43 9.55 -0.74
CA LYS A 158 10.50 8.77 -1.57
C LYS A 158 9.36 9.62 -2.15
N THR A 159 9.47 9.94 -3.44
CA THR A 159 8.38 10.59 -4.21
C THR A 159 7.22 9.62 -4.43
N CYS A 160 5.99 10.13 -4.32
CA CYS A 160 4.75 9.36 -4.49
C CYS A 160 3.87 9.98 -5.59
N THR A 161 3.05 9.16 -6.26
CA THR A 161 2.03 9.62 -7.23
C THR A 161 0.70 8.89 -7.03
N LEU A 162 -0.39 9.54 -7.42
CA LEU A 162 -1.68 8.87 -7.56
C LEU A 162 -1.72 8.06 -8.87
N ALA A 163 -2.23 6.83 -8.74
CA ALA A 163 -2.79 6.07 -9.86
C ALA A 163 -4.24 5.71 -9.53
N ILE A 164 -5.10 5.69 -10.56
CA ILE A 164 -6.48 5.18 -10.42
C ILE A 164 -6.75 4.15 -11.51
N ILE A 165 -7.17 2.95 -11.13
CA ILE A 165 -7.80 1.98 -12.03
C ILE A 165 -9.28 2.34 -12.10
N LYS A 166 -9.71 2.79 -13.28
CA LYS A 166 -11.03 3.38 -13.54
C LYS A 166 -12.14 2.32 -13.63
N PRO A 167 -13.43 2.70 -13.49
CA PRO A 167 -14.53 1.74 -13.44
C PRO A 167 -14.67 0.86 -14.69
N ASP A 168 -14.22 1.33 -15.86
CA ASP A 168 -14.17 0.54 -17.10
C ASP A 168 -13.21 -0.66 -16.97
N ALA A 169 -12.04 -0.48 -16.37
CA ALA A 169 -11.12 -1.58 -16.12
C ALA A 169 -11.61 -2.53 -14.99
N VAL A 170 -12.22 -1.98 -13.95
CA VAL A 170 -12.75 -2.77 -12.82
C VAL A 170 -13.91 -3.66 -13.26
N VAL A 171 -14.89 -3.12 -14.00
CA VAL A 171 -16.06 -3.87 -14.51
C VAL A 171 -15.67 -4.97 -15.50
N HIS A 172 -14.58 -4.80 -16.26
CA HIS A 172 -14.03 -5.86 -17.11
C HIS A 172 -13.11 -6.86 -16.38
N GLY A 173 -13.01 -6.77 -15.04
CA GLY A 173 -12.21 -7.69 -14.22
C GLY A 173 -10.71 -7.57 -14.43
N LYS A 174 -10.21 -6.37 -14.78
CA LYS A 174 -8.79 -6.14 -15.12
C LYS A 174 -7.92 -5.60 -13.99
N THR A 175 -8.50 -5.32 -12.81
CA THR A 175 -7.77 -4.82 -11.63
C THR A 175 -6.50 -5.63 -11.33
N ASP A 176 -6.62 -6.93 -11.11
CA ASP A 176 -5.49 -7.78 -10.69
C ASP A 176 -4.38 -7.84 -11.76
N GLU A 177 -4.77 -7.87 -13.04
CA GLU A 177 -3.85 -7.91 -14.18
C GLU A 177 -3.05 -6.59 -14.30
N ILE A 178 -3.70 -5.46 -14.04
CA ILE A 178 -3.07 -4.13 -13.99
C ILE A 178 -2.18 -4.00 -12.76
N ILE A 179 -2.61 -4.48 -11.58
CA ILE A 179 -1.80 -4.48 -10.35
C ILE A 179 -0.52 -5.29 -10.51
N VAL A 180 -0.60 -6.48 -11.13
CA VAL A 180 0.58 -7.30 -11.44
C VAL A 180 1.53 -6.53 -12.37
N LYS A 181 1.05 -5.92 -13.46
CA LYS A 181 1.89 -5.12 -14.36
C LYS A 181 2.54 -3.90 -13.69
N ILE A 182 1.86 -3.27 -12.72
CA ILE A 182 2.42 -2.17 -11.91
C ILE A 182 3.60 -2.70 -11.07
N GLN A 183 3.45 -3.86 -10.44
CA GLN A 183 4.52 -4.49 -9.65
C GLN A 183 5.68 -4.98 -10.52
N GLU A 184 5.40 -5.61 -11.68
CA GLU A 184 6.41 -6.05 -12.66
C GLU A 184 7.24 -4.89 -13.25
N ALA A 185 6.66 -3.69 -13.34
CA ALA A 185 7.35 -2.47 -13.75
C ALA A 185 8.16 -1.80 -12.62
N GLY A 186 8.24 -2.42 -11.44
CA GLY A 186 9.02 -1.95 -10.29
C GLY A 186 8.40 -0.75 -9.57
N PHE A 187 7.09 -0.74 -9.39
CA PHE A 187 6.40 0.21 -8.50
C PHE A 187 5.96 -0.47 -7.20
N ASP A 188 6.23 0.20 -6.09
CA ASP A 188 5.74 -0.17 -4.77
C ASP A 188 4.35 0.44 -4.56
N ILE A 189 3.34 -0.39 -4.33
CA ILE A 189 1.97 0.04 -4.01
C ILE A 189 1.87 0.25 -2.49
N LEU A 190 1.91 1.52 -2.05
CA LEU A 190 1.86 1.88 -0.63
C LEU A 190 0.45 1.75 -0.03
N LYS A 191 -0.58 2.08 -0.83
CA LYS A 191 -1.98 1.93 -0.48
C LYS A 191 -2.77 1.49 -1.71
N ASN A 192 -3.76 0.62 -1.51
CA ASN A 192 -4.80 0.27 -2.48
C ASN A 192 -6.15 0.38 -1.76
N GLU A 193 -7.07 1.18 -2.30
CA GLU A 193 -8.40 1.41 -1.77
C GLU A 193 -9.43 1.23 -2.91
N GLU A 194 -10.41 0.34 -2.75
CA GLU A 194 -11.55 0.29 -3.67
C GLU A 194 -12.63 1.26 -3.20
N ARG A 195 -13.02 2.23 -4.04
CA ARG A 195 -14.01 3.24 -3.69
C ARG A 195 -14.80 3.70 -4.92
N THR A 196 -16.12 3.84 -4.77
CA THR A 196 -16.94 4.55 -5.75
C THR A 196 -16.83 6.05 -5.47
N MET A 197 -16.49 6.86 -6.47
CA MET A 197 -16.31 8.30 -6.32
C MET A 197 -17.65 9.04 -6.27
N THR A 198 -17.74 10.11 -5.48
CA THR A 198 -18.89 11.03 -5.58
C THR A 198 -18.70 12.08 -6.68
N GLU A 199 -19.82 12.57 -7.23
CA GLU A 199 -19.81 13.61 -8.26
C GLU A 199 -19.10 14.89 -7.78
N ALA A 200 -19.26 15.26 -6.50
CA ALA A 200 -18.62 16.42 -5.90
C ALA A 200 -17.08 16.30 -5.86
N GLU A 201 -16.56 15.12 -5.50
CA GLU A 201 -15.12 14.85 -5.53
C GLU A 201 -14.57 14.90 -6.95
N MET A 202 -15.24 14.26 -7.92
CA MET A 202 -14.77 14.21 -9.31
C MET A 202 -14.84 15.55 -10.03
N ARG A 203 -15.83 16.40 -9.71
CA ARG A 203 -15.88 17.79 -10.19
C ARG A 203 -14.77 18.66 -9.61
N LEU A 204 -14.33 18.40 -8.37
CA LEU A 204 -13.19 19.10 -7.77
C LEU A 204 -11.85 18.57 -8.31
N PHE A 205 -11.71 17.26 -8.45
CA PHE A 205 -10.54 16.58 -9.01
C PHE A 205 -10.24 17.07 -10.44
N TYR A 206 -11.24 17.04 -11.32
CA TYR A 206 -11.13 17.52 -12.70
C TYR A 206 -11.49 19.01 -12.88
N GLN A 207 -11.47 19.83 -11.82
CA GLN A 207 -11.85 21.26 -11.91
C GLN A 207 -11.04 22.02 -12.97
N HIS A 208 -9.77 21.66 -13.16
CA HIS A 208 -8.90 22.22 -14.20
C HIS A 208 -9.39 21.95 -15.63
N ARG A 209 -10.23 20.92 -15.83
CA ARG A 209 -10.84 20.49 -17.10
C ARG A 209 -12.27 20.97 -17.29
N ALA A 210 -12.83 21.75 -16.37
CA ALA A 210 -14.26 22.16 -16.36
C ALA A 210 -14.70 23.07 -17.54
N ARG A 211 -13.83 23.29 -18.54
CA ARG A 211 -14.14 23.98 -19.82
C ARG A 211 -14.10 23.04 -21.03
N GLU A 212 -13.75 21.77 -20.85
CA GLU A 212 -13.72 20.78 -21.91
C GLU A 212 -15.12 20.17 -22.14
N GLU A 213 -15.50 19.96 -23.40
CA GLU A 213 -16.79 19.35 -23.77
C GLU A 213 -16.97 17.94 -23.19
N ALA A 214 -15.87 17.22 -22.94
CA ALA A 214 -15.86 15.88 -22.35
C ALA A 214 -15.96 15.87 -20.80
N PHE A 215 -15.95 17.02 -20.12
CA PHE A 215 -15.89 17.10 -18.65
C PHE A 215 -17.04 16.36 -17.95
N GLU A 216 -18.28 16.60 -18.36
CA GLU A 216 -19.46 15.94 -17.78
C GLU A 216 -19.44 14.42 -18.00
N MET A 217 -18.97 13.98 -19.17
CA MET A 217 -18.83 12.55 -19.50
C MET A 217 -17.74 11.87 -18.67
N LEU A 218 -16.63 12.57 -18.41
CA LEU A 218 -15.53 12.11 -17.56
C LEU A 218 -15.95 12.00 -16.09
N VAL A 219 -16.67 13.00 -15.56
CA VAL A 219 -17.24 12.97 -14.20
C VAL A 219 -18.24 11.83 -14.06
N TYR A 220 -19.17 11.70 -15.01
CA TYR A 220 -20.14 10.59 -15.03
C TYR A 220 -19.44 9.23 -15.07
N HIS A 221 -18.40 9.07 -15.89
CA HIS A 221 -17.64 7.82 -15.98
C HIS A 221 -17.00 7.43 -14.64
N MET A 222 -16.28 8.34 -13.99
CA MET A 222 -15.62 8.03 -12.70
C MET A 222 -16.61 7.76 -11.56
N CYS A 223 -17.85 8.23 -11.66
CA CYS A 223 -18.92 7.96 -10.70
C CYS A 223 -19.79 6.73 -11.08
N SER A 224 -19.53 6.07 -12.21
CA SER A 224 -20.37 4.98 -12.73
C SER A 224 -20.20 3.64 -11.99
N GLY A 225 -19.15 3.50 -11.17
CA GLY A 225 -18.85 2.29 -10.41
C GLY A 225 -17.61 2.44 -9.52
N PRO A 226 -17.14 1.35 -8.90
CA PRO A 226 -15.92 1.35 -8.09
C PRO A 226 -14.68 1.62 -8.94
N SER A 227 -13.73 2.34 -8.35
CA SER A 227 -12.35 2.51 -8.85
C SER A 227 -11.37 2.02 -7.79
N HIS A 228 -10.19 1.54 -8.19
CA HIS A 228 -9.09 1.34 -7.23
C HIS A 228 -8.17 2.55 -7.25
N LEU A 229 -8.00 3.18 -6.09
CA LEU A 229 -7.06 4.28 -5.88
C LEU A 229 -5.78 3.71 -5.30
N LEU A 230 -4.67 3.95 -5.97
CA LEU A 230 -3.36 3.45 -5.62
C LEU A 230 -2.42 4.61 -5.31
N ILE A 231 -1.71 4.54 -4.18
CA ILE A 231 -0.54 5.39 -3.93
C ILE A 231 0.68 4.60 -4.39
N LEU A 232 1.36 5.08 -5.44
CA LEU A 232 2.56 4.45 -5.98
C LEU A 232 3.80 5.23 -5.53
N THR A 233 4.82 4.54 -5.05
CA THR A 233 6.20 5.04 -4.96
C THR A 233 7.10 4.18 -5.85
N LYS A 234 8.27 4.69 -6.21
CA LYS A 234 9.33 3.88 -6.84
C LYS A 234 10.62 4.03 -6.05
N THR A 235 11.14 2.92 -5.54
CA THR A 235 12.33 2.91 -4.67
C THR A 235 13.65 2.70 -5.41
N GLU A 236 13.60 2.21 -6.66
CA GLU A 236 14.77 1.98 -7.51
C GLU A 236 14.68 2.78 -8.81
N GLY A 237 15.63 3.72 -9.00
CA GLY A 237 15.80 4.48 -10.24
C GLY A 237 16.26 5.93 -10.00
N THR A 238 16.66 6.61 -11.07
CA THR A 238 16.88 8.07 -11.12
C THR A 238 15.74 8.81 -11.83
N GLU A 239 14.64 8.11 -12.12
CA GLU A 239 13.48 8.65 -12.82
C GLU A 239 12.38 8.97 -11.81
N ASP A 240 11.75 10.13 -11.98
CA ASP A 240 10.63 10.59 -11.16
C ASP A 240 9.42 9.64 -11.27
N VAL A 241 8.75 9.37 -10.14
CA VAL A 241 7.67 8.37 -10.08
C VAL A 241 6.47 8.73 -10.95
N VAL A 242 6.16 10.03 -11.10
CA VAL A 242 5.06 10.49 -11.96
C VAL A 242 5.43 10.24 -13.43
N THR A 243 6.67 10.57 -13.81
CA THR A 243 7.23 10.35 -15.14
C THR A 243 7.23 8.87 -15.51
N ALA A 244 7.74 8.00 -14.63
CA ALA A 244 7.75 6.55 -14.83
C ALA A 244 6.32 5.97 -14.93
N TRP A 245 5.40 6.41 -14.08
CA TRP A 245 4.00 5.94 -14.12
C TRP A 245 3.31 6.36 -15.44
N ARG A 246 3.58 7.58 -15.92
CA ARG A 246 3.07 8.07 -17.21
C ARG A 246 3.64 7.28 -18.39
N ALA A 247 4.89 6.85 -18.33
CA ALA A 247 5.48 5.96 -19.34
C ALA A 247 4.79 4.58 -19.37
N LEU A 248 4.47 3.99 -18.21
CA LEU A 248 3.74 2.71 -18.12
C LEU A 248 2.27 2.82 -18.58
N MET A 249 1.59 3.93 -18.26
CA MET A 249 0.23 4.19 -18.75
C MET A 249 0.17 4.35 -20.27
N GLY A 250 1.15 5.04 -20.86
CA GLY A 250 1.18 5.37 -22.29
C GLY A 250 0.25 6.54 -22.69
N PRO A 251 0.12 6.81 -24.01
CA PRO A 251 -0.69 7.90 -24.56
C PRO A 251 -2.12 7.90 -24.04
N CYS A 252 -2.69 9.09 -23.79
CA CYS A 252 -4.01 9.22 -23.16
C CYS A 252 -5.13 8.55 -23.99
N ASP A 253 -5.05 8.65 -25.31
CA ASP A 253 -5.97 8.04 -26.26
C ASP A 253 -5.58 6.55 -26.50
N PRO A 254 -6.50 5.58 -26.29
CA PRO A 254 -6.21 4.16 -26.48
C PRO A 254 -5.80 3.74 -27.90
N ASP A 255 -6.27 4.40 -28.96
CA ASP A 255 -5.88 4.06 -30.35
C ASP A 255 -4.53 4.67 -30.73
N VAL A 256 -4.16 5.81 -30.13
CA VAL A 256 -2.79 6.32 -30.16
C VAL A 256 -1.86 5.35 -29.40
N ALA A 257 -2.26 4.93 -28.20
CA ALA A 257 -1.50 3.97 -27.40
C ALA A 257 -1.29 2.63 -28.12
N ARG A 258 -2.35 2.03 -28.69
CA ARG A 258 -2.26 0.79 -29.49
C ARG A 258 -1.29 0.89 -30.68
N ARG A 259 -1.20 2.06 -31.31
CA ARG A 259 -0.32 2.31 -32.47
C ARG A 259 1.15 2.54 -32.08
N GLU A 260 1.39 3.26 -30.99
CA GLU A 260 2.71 3.82 -30.68
C GLU A 260 3.40 3.14 -29.49
N GLN A 261 2.62 2.58 -28.56
CA GLN A 261 3.09 1.92 -27.34
C GLN A 261 2.16 0.73 -26.98
N PRO A 262 2.12 -0.34 -27.80
CA PRO A 262 1.15 -1.44 -27.65
C PRO A 262 1.25 -2.18 -26.30
N GLU A 263 2.43 -2.17 -25.66
CA GLU A 263 2.67 -2.77 -24.34
C GLU A 263 2.28 -1.86 -23.17
N SER A 264 1.75 -0.66 -23.42
CA SER A 264 1.25 0.25 -22.38
C SER A 264 -0.09 -0.20 -21.80
N LEU A 265 -0.43 0.25 -20.60
CA LEU A 265 -1.72 -0.09 -19.96
C LEU A 265 -2.91 0.44 -20.76
N ARG A 266 -2.83 1.65 -21.35
CA ARG A 266 -3.92 2.22 -22.15
C ARG A 266 -4.12 1.50 -23.48
N ALA A 267 -3.07 0.92 -24.06
CA ALA A 267 -3.19 0.09 -25.26
C ALA A 267 -3.90 -1.25 -24.98
N GLN A 268 -3.57 -1.89 -23.85
CA GLN A 268 -4.09 -3.22 -23.47
C GLN A 268 -5.49 -3.20 -22.85
N TYR A 269 -5.84 -2.14 -22.10
CA TYR A 269 -7.08 -2.10 -21.31
C TYR A 269 -8.03 -0.94 -21.64
N GLY A 270 -7.54 0.14 -22.25
CA GLY A 270 -8.39 1.26 -22.65
C GLY A 270 -9.24 0.92 -23.89
N THR A 271 -10.52 1.28 -23.88
CA THR A 271 -11.42 1.02 -25.02
C THR A 271 -11.41 2.19 -26.00
N GLU A 272 -11.97 3.33 -25.59
CA GLU A 272 -12.08 4.60 -26.33
C GLU A 272 -11.91 5.78 -25.37
N MET A 273 -11.89 7.03 -25.85
CA MET A 273 -11.86 8.20 -24.95
C MET A 273 -13.27 8.54 -24.42
N PRO A 274 -13.48 8.78 -23.11
CA PRO A 274 -12.51 8.89 -22.00
C PRO A 274 -12.24 7.59 -21.20
N PHE A 275 -12.76 6.45 -21.66
CA PHE A 275 -12.66 5.10 -21.11
C PHE A 275 -11.28 4.45 -21.37
N ASN A 276 -10.23 5.10 -20.85
CA ASN A 276 -8.84 4.69 -21.06
C ASN A 276 -8.22 3.89 -19.90
N ALA A 277 -9.03 3.14 -19.13
CA ALA A 277 -8.66 2.24 -18.03
C ALA A 277 -7.92 2.82 -16.80
N VAL A 278 -6.99 3.77 -16.98
CA VAL A 278 -6.10 4.26 -15.93
C VAL A 278 -5.91 5.79 -15.95
N HIS A 279 -5.96 6.40 -14.76
CA HIS A 279 -5.54 7.78 -14.49
C HIS A 279 -4.21 7.81 -13.75
N GLY A 280 -3.47 8.90 -13.91
CA GLY A 280 -2.35 9.29 -13.10
C GLY A 280 -2.00 10.75 -13.33
N SER A 281 -1.43 11.38 -12.31
CA SER A 281 -1.07 12.80 -12.23
C SER A 281 -0.27 13.28 -13.44
N GLN A 282 -0.30 14.59 -13.74
CA GLN A 282 0.52 15.17 -14.80
C GLN A 282 1.99 15.33 -14.39
N ASP A 283 2.19 15.85 -13.19
CA ASP A 283 3.44 16.31 -12.59
C ASP A 283 3.34 16.14 -11.05
N ARG A 284 4.33 16.64 -10.30
CA ARG A 284 4.39 16.47 -8.83
C ARG A 284 3.38 17.36 -8.11
N GLU A 285 3.12 18.54 -8.64
CA GLU A 285 2.15 19.51 -8.16
C GLU A 285 0.71 18.98 -8.32
N ASP A 286 0.42 18.34 -9.45
CA ASP A 286 -0.77 17.53 -9.64
C ASP A 286 -0.84 16.37 -8.64
N ALA A 287 0.23 15.58 -8.49
CA ALA A 287 0.25 14.42 -7.61
C ALA A 287 -0.05 14.79 -6.15
N ASN A 288 0.61 15.83 -5.62
CA ASN A 288 0.39 16.29 -4.25
C ASN A 288 -1.05 16.79 -4.04
N ARG A 289 -1.64 17.49 -5.02
CA ARG A 289 -3.04 17.95 -4.98
C ARG A 289 -4.03 16.79 -5.06
N GLU A 290 -3.83 15.87 -6.00
CA GLU A 290 -4.71 14.72 -6.25
C GLU A 290 -4.70 13.75 -5.05
N LEU A 291 -3.53 13.50 -4.46
CA LEU A 291 -3.38 12.69 -3.24
C LEU A 291 -3.98 13.39 -2.01
N GLY A 292 -3.74 14.70 -1.82
CA GLY A 292 -4.33 15.46 -0.71
C GLY A 292 -5.86 15.54 -0.76
N LEU A 293 -6.46 15.48 -1.95
CA LEU A 293 -7.91 15.43 -2.15
C LEU A 293 -8.51 14.03 -1.86
N LEU A 294 -7.87 12.96 -2.36
CA LEU A 294 -8.44 11.61 -2.29
C LEU A 294 -7.95 10.75 -1.12
N PHE A 295 -6.86 11.14 -0.47
CA PHE A 295 -6.30 10.52 0.74
C PHE A 295 -5.89 11.57 1.81
N PRO A 296 -6.83 12.30 2.45
CA PRO A 296 -6.50 13.40 3.37
C PRO A 296 -5.68 13.03 4.62
N SER A 297 -5.60 11.74 4.98
CA SER A 297 -4.78 11.24 6.07
C SER A 297 -3.32 10.93 5.67
N PHE A 298 -2.98 10.95 4.39
CA PHE A 298 -1.63 10.66 3.90
C PHE A 298 -0.76 11.93 3.93
N LYS A 299 0.24 11.97 4.82
CA LYS A 299 1.18 13.09 4.96
C LYS A 299 2.40 12.92 4.05
N PHE A 300 2.77 14.00 3.37
CA PHE A 300 4.06 14.10 2.66
C PHE A 300 5.18 14.58 3.58
N SER A 301 6.40 14.07 3.36
CA SER A 301 7.63 14.62 3.92
C SER A 301 8.34 15.50 2.88
N ASP A 302 7.72 16.64 2.54
CA ASP A 302 8.32 17.63 1.63
C ASP A 302 9.36 18.47 2.36
N LYS A 303 10.60 17.95 2.45
CA LYS A 303 11.80 18.79 2.61
C LYS A 303 12.43 19.04 1.26
N GLY A 304 12.03 20.13 0.62
CA GLY A 304 12.81 20.71 -0.48
C GLY A 304 14.18 21.19 0.02
N PRO A 305 15.16 21.39 -0.89
CA PRO A 305 16.48 21.90 -0.51
C PRO A 305 16.37 23.34 -0.01
N GLU A 306 16.47 23.54 1.30
CA GLU A 306 16.52 24.87 1.91
C GLU A 306 17.73 25.64 1.37
N ALA A 307 17.48 26.80 0.77
CA ALA A 307 18.55 27.71 0.38
C ALA A 307 19.21 28.28 1.66
N PRO A 308 20.54 28.26 1.79
CA PRO A 308 21.21 28.72 3.01
C PRO A 308 21.20 30.26 3.09
N GLU A 309 20.18 30.83 3.73
CA GLU A 309 20.22 32.19 4.25
C GLU A 309 21.07 32.28 5.53
N GLY A 310 21.72 33.42 5.75
CA GLY A 310 22.19 33.81 7.08
C GLY A 310 23.56 33.30 7.54
N ALA A 311 24.63 33.71 6.87
CA ALA A 311 25.92 33.92 7.55
C ALA A 311 26.07 35.41 7.88
N GLU A 312 26.16 35.75 9.17
CA GLU A 312 26.13 37.15 9.65
C GLU A 312 27.45 37.92 9.39
N ALA A 313 27.40 39.25 9.57
CA ALA A 313 28.42 40.16 9.08
C ALA A 313 29.32 40.80 10.16
N GLU A 314 30.63 40.56 10.06
CA GLU A 314 31.72 41.45 10.50
C GLU A 314 32.84 41.40 9.43
N GLY A 315 33.59 42.46 9.08
CA GLY A 315 33.50 43.86 9.46
C GLY A 315 34.85 44.59 9.27
N ALA A 316 35.00 45.47 8.27
CA ALA A 316 36.20 46.32 8.09
C ALA A 316 35.96 47.54 7.16
N ALA A 317 36.82 48.55 7.24
CA ALA A 317 36.71 49.83 6.53
C ALA A 317 37.18 49.81 5.05
N GLY A 318 36.82 50.86 4.28
CA GLY A 318 37.21 51.10 2.87
C GLY A 318 38.63 51.71 2.70
N PRO A 319 38.92 52.58 1.69
CA PRO A 319 37.99 53.43 0.90
C PRO A 319 38.25 53.55 -0.63
N THR A 320 37.36 54.28 -1.32
CA THR A 320 37.55 55.10 -2.56
C THR A 320 38.40 54.60 -3.75
N GLU A 321 37.72 54.34 -4.89
CA GLU A 321 37.89 54.94 -6.24
C GLU A 321 36.72 54.37 -7.11
N ALA A 322 35.99 55.00 -8.05
CA ALA A 322 36.11 56.17 -8.95
C ALA A 322 36.17 55.72 -10.43
N LEU A 323 35.24 56.23 -11.27
CA LEU A 323 35.21 56.14 -12.76
C LEU A 323 35.00 54.70 -13.33
N ARG A 324 34.23 54.44 -14.41
CA ARG A 324 33.65 55.27 -15.48
C ARG A 324 32.50 54.52 -16.18
N ILE A 325 31.55 55.25 -16.76
CA ILE A 325 30.66 54.76 -17.83
C ILE A 325 31.33 55.09 -19.18
N PRO A 326 31.26 54.21 -20.20
CA PRO A 326 31.32 54.58 -21.60
C PRO A 326 29.92 54.55 -22.25
N GLU A 327 29.59 55.59 -23.00
CA GLU A 327 28.33 55.69 -23.75
C GLU A 327 28.40 54.97 -25.11
N ASN A 328 27.22 54.75 -25.68
CA ASN A 328 26.87 54.38 -27.06
C ASN A 328 27.93 54.62 -28.15
N MET A 329 28.04 53.67 -29.08
CA MET A 329 28.22 53.95 -30.51
C MET A 329 27.36 52.99 -31.33
N ASP A 330 26.59 53.59 -32.25
CA ASP A 330 25.92 53.04 -33.46
C ASP A 330 25.15 51.70 -33.35
#